data_AF-A0A357WVK7-F1
#
_entry.id   AF-A0A357WVK7-F1
#
_cell.length_a   1.000
_cell.length_b   1.000
_cell.length_c   1.000
_cell.angle_alpha   90.00
_cell.angle_beta   90.00
_cell.angle_gamma   90.00
#
_symmetry.space_group_name_H-M   'P 1'
#
loop_
_entity.id
_entity.type
_entity.pdbx_description
1 polymer ?
#
loop_
_entity_poly.entity_id
_entity_poly.type
_entity_poly.pdbx_seq_one_letter_code
_entity_poly.pdbx_strand_id
1 'polypeptide(L)'
;MFLKRICTLFIVLLISMPINVMLQSADKSILNASAENPDDKIAVDDKQNTPSKAVDTTPDYYNFLELYTHAEQPIVSLSAEPTPSADTVGVEYGASLKGKNNVIIFKDNESEAFWNVNVGTAGLYNIHMEYILQMENTYNASFDLFVNGEVQHSSMQMLNFPRRFKNSSNIGRDSRGNDVRSSKVEIKEWESWLVDDPDVETNGAILVYLKQGINSLKIKVALGGTAISGLEVCNAEALPVYSDYRKQKDLLPDNAGKEYFWVRQAEDCGHSSDSVLYPTYDRSSAATLPNDPAKLRLNTIGQSSWNTPGQWIEWEIDVPSDGYYKIGMRVRQNELRGFFSTRTVSIDGEVFFEELNGVQFPYDLNWYVVTLGDKENNEYLFYLTEGSHTLRMEATHGTVAESIAELNELTLELNTIYRNIIMITGMFIDPYRDYMLEQQIPDLKKRLIDIRNRLNVQMKLLASLGVRGGSDAVVIDKLIFQLRNFIDKPESIPACADDFLSNISSMSAWALSMKNQPLEIDYIYVKSPSMPEPKAGVSLWTQFWFRTRALLSSFVEDYYSISGAENKTDASENISAWVALGRDQGQVIKDF
;
A
#
# COMPACT_ATOMS: atom_id res chain seq x y z
N MET A 1 29.61 47.88 16.75
CA MET A 1 28.95 46.77 17.47
C MET A 1 28.43 45.67 16.53
N PHE A 2 28.09 45.99 15.28
CA PHE A 2 27.66 45.03 14.23
C PHE A 2 28.78 44.08 13.75
N LEU A 3 30.01 44.59 13.56
CA LEU A 3 31.16 43.80 13.09
C LEU A 3 31.66 42.77 14.12
N LYS A 4 31.53 43.05 15.42
CA LYS A 4 31.91 42.12 16.49
C LYS A 4 30.94 40.93 16.59
N ARG A 5 29.67 41.08 16.22
CA ARG A 5 28.69 39.97 16.22
C ARG A 5 28.89 39.01 15.03
N ILE A 6 29.42 39.50 13.90
CA ILE A 6 29.71 38.69 12.71
C ILE A 6 30.95 37.82 12.93
N CYS A 7 32.00 38.35 13.57
CA CYS A 7 33.21 37.56 13.86
C CYS A 7 32.97 36.46 14.91
N THR A 8 32.10 36.69 15.91
CA THR A 8 31.77 35.63 16.89
C THR A 8 30.92 34.51 16.26
N LEU A 9 30.10 34.82 15.25
CA LEU A 9 29.32 33.81 14.52
C LEU A 9 30.21 32.91 13.64
N PHE A 10 31.25 33.46 13.01
CA PHE A 10 32.19 32.68 12.21
C PHE A 10 33.08 31.74 13.05
N ILE A 11 33.42 32.13 14.29
CA ILE A 11 34.21 31.30 15.19
C ILE A 11 33.38 30.14 15.78
N VAL A 12 32.07 30.32 15.98
CA VAL A 12 31.18 29.24 16.41
C VAL A 12 30.89 28.25 15.28
N LEU A 13 30.86 28.71 14.02
CA LEU A 13 30.65 27.83 12.85
C LEU A 13 31.87 26.95 12.48
N LEU A 14 33.07 27.31 12.93
CA LEU A 14 34.30 26.53 12.69
C LEU A 14 34.55 25.43 13.75
N ILE A 15 33.82 25.43 14.87
CA ILE A 15 34.02 24.48 15.98
C ILE A 15 32.93 23.37 15.99
N SER A 16 31.88 23.47 15.18
CA SER A 16 30.82 22.48 15.06
C SER A 16 30.91 21.64 13.78
N MET A 17 32.04 20.95 13.58
CA MET A 17 32.04 19.73 12.77
C MET A 17 31.71 18.55 13.69
N PRO A 18 30.71 17.70 13.39
CA PRO A 18 30.46 16.52 14.20
C PRO A 18 31.52 15.46 13.91
N ILE A 19 32.39 15.22 14.89
CA ILE A 19 33.12 13.96 15.02
C ILE A 19 32.09 12.93 15.52
N ASN A 20 31.71 11.98 14.65
CA ASN A 20 30.94 10.81 15.07
C ASN A 20 31.84 9.92 15.94
N VAL A 21 31.66 10.00 17.26
CA VAL A 21 32.14 8.98 18.21
C VAL A 21 30.93 8.39 18.91
N MET A 22 30.75 7.11 18.66
CA MET A 22 29.79 6.22 19.30
C MET A 22 30.22 6.03 20.77
N LEU A 23 29.36 6.41 21.72
CA LEU A 23 29.51 5.98 23.11
C LEU A 23 28.17 5.47 23.64
N GLN A 24 28.12 4.15 23.87
CA GLN A 24 27.15 3.51 24.74
C GLN A 24 27.49 3.85 26.19
N SER A 25 26.48 4.25 26.96
CA SER A 25 26.49 4.07 28.41
C SER A 25 25.14 3.51 28.84
N ALA A 26 25.18 2.28 29.33
CA ALA A 26 24.12 1.68 30.11
C ALA A 26 23.98 2.43 31.44
N ASP A 27 22.76 2.66 31.89
CA ASP A 27 22.50 2.65 33.32
C ASP A 27 21.12 2.05 33.61
N LYS A 28 21.16 1.00 34.42
CA LYS A 28 20.02 0.29 35.00
C LYS A 28 19.69 0.96 36.33
N SER A 29 18.39 0.94 36.66
CA SER A 29 17.83 0.92 38.03
C SER A 29 17.78 2.30 38.72
N ILE A 30 16.71 2.75 39.40
CA ILE A 30 15.58 2.07 40.05
C ILE A 30 14.57 3.14 40.58
N LEU A 31 13.35 2.67 40.93
CA LEU A 31 12.35 3.17 41.92
C LEU A 31 11.08 3.92 41.44
N ASN A 32 10.04 3.11 41.25
CA ASN A 32 8.72 3.14 41.91
C ASN A 32 7.99 4.47 42.15
N ALA A 33 6.82 4.58 41.54
CA ALA A 33 5.63 5.11 42.21
C ALA A 33 4.42 4.27 41.82
N SER A 34 3.98 3.43 42.75
CA SER A 34 2.73 2.67 42.71
C SER A 34 1.58 3.60 43.09
N ALA A 35 0.51 3.61 42.32
CA ALA A 35 -0.79 4.13 42.75
C ALA A 35 -1.74 2.93 42.84
N GLU A 36 -2.08 2.57 44.08
CA GLU A 36 -3.11 1.59 44.41
C GLU A 36 -4.49 2.09 43.97
N ASN A 37 -5.29 1.19 43.39
CA ASN A 37 -6.74 1.24 43.46
C ASN A 37 -7.21 -0.19 43.78
N PRO A 38 -7.91 -0.44 44.90
CA PRO A 38 -8.47 -1.74 45.21
C PRO A 38 -9.86 -1.89 44.59
N ASP A 39 -10.28 -3.15 44.46
CA ASP A 39 -11.60 -3.63 44.03
C ASP A 39 -11.80 -3.83 42.52
N ASP A 40 -11.44 -5.02 42.04
CA ASP A 40 -12.47 -5.88 41.44
C ASP A 40 -12.10 -7.37 41.56
N LYS A 41 -12.90 -8.10 42.34
CA LYS A 41 -12.83 -9.56 42.45
C LYS A 41 -13.66 -10.16 41.33
N ILE A 42 -13.03 -10.67 40.29
CA ILE A 42 -13.69 -11.59 39.36
C ILE A 42 -13.35 -13.01 39.79
N ALA A 43 -14.36 -13.70 40.31
CA ALA A 43 -14.33 -15.12 40.60
C ALA A 43 -14.24 -15.91 39.29
N VAL A 44 -13.22 -16.77 39.17
CA VAL A 44 -13.13 -17.76 38.10
C VAL A 44 -13.97 -18.96 38.54
N ASP A 45 -15.13 -19.14 37.90
CA ASP A 45 -15.92 -20.36 38.03
C ASP A 45 -15.37 -21.41 37.05
N ASP A 46 -14.91 -22.50 37.63
CA ASP A 46 -14.18 -23.58 36.97
C ASP A 46 -15.18 -24.71 36.71
N LYS A 47 -15.78 -24.73 35.50
CA LYS A 47 -16.51 -25.88 34.90
C LYS A 47 -17.11 -25.50 33.54
N GLN A 48 -16.49 -25.96 32.45
CA GLN A 48 -17.10 -26.89 31.50
C GLN A 48 -16.14 -27.18 30.33
N ASN A 49 -15.58 -28.38 30.40
CA ASN A 49 -14.87 -29.04 29.34
C ASN A 49 -15.92 -29.63 28.36
N THR A 50 -16.00 -29.10 27.14
CA THR A 50 -16.67 -29.76 26.02
C THR A 50 -15.75 -29.62 24.81
N PRO A 51 -15.46 -30.69 24.04
CA PRO A 51 -14.65 -30.56 22.84
C PRO A 51 -15.43 -29.68 21.86
N SER A 52 -14.85 -28.53 21.50
CA SER A 52 -15.38 -27.67 20.45
C SER A 52 -15.59 -28.52 19.20
N LYS A 53 -16.82 -28.50 18.66
CA LYS A 53 -17.10 -28.93 17.29
C LYS A 53 -16.06 -28.28 16.37
N ALA A 54 -15.60 -29.02 15.37
CA ALA A 54 -14.80 -28.49 14.29
C ALA A 54 -15.48 -27.20 13.79
N VAL A 55 -14.81 -26.07 14.00
CA VAL A 55 -15.21 -24.81 13.38
C VAL A 55 -15.04 -25.06 11.90
N ASP A 56 -16.14 -24.96 11.16
CA ASP A 56 -16.13 -24.88 9.70
C ASP A 56 -15.48 -23.53 9.36
N THR A 57 -14.15 -23.48 9.42
CA THR A 57 -13.38 -22.26 9.17
C THR A 57 -13.33 -22.07 7.67
N THR A 58 -14.03 -21.05 7.17
CA THR A 58 -13.83 -20.52 5.83
C THR A 58 -12.33 -20.43 5.57
N PRO A 59 -11.80 -21.06 4.51
CA PRO A 59 -10.36 -21.04 4.24
C PRO A 59 -9.91 -19.62 3.90
N ASP A 60 -8.63 -19.30 4.11
CA ASP A 60 -8.04 -18.11 3.50
C ASP A 60 -7.91 -18.28 1.97
N TYR A 61 -7.53 -17.20 1.28
CA TYR A 61 -7.46 -17.18 -0.17
C TYR A 61 -6.45 -18.20 -0.76
N TYR A 62 -5.27 -18.34 -0.16
CA TYR A 62 -4.25 -19.26 -0.70
C TYR A 62 -4.63 -20.71 -0.49
N ASN A 63 -5.15 -21.04 0.69
CA ASN A 63 -5.71 -22.36 0.97
C ASN A 63 -6.87 -22.68 0.02
N PHE A 64 -7.69 -21.69 -0.33
CA PHE A 64 -8.72 -21.86 -1.36
C PHE A 64 -8.11 -22.17 -2.74
N LEU A 65 -7.06 -21.46 -3.17
CA LEU A 65 -6.39 -21.74 -4.45
C LEU A 65 -5.74 -23.13 -4.49
N GLU A 66 -5.22 -23.63 -3.36
CA GLU A 66 -4.69 -24.99 -3.25
C GLU A 66 -5.77 -26.07 -3.47
N LEU A 67 -7.02 -25.81 -3.05
CA LEU A 67 -8.14 -26.72 -3.33
C LEU A 67 -8.46 -26.81 -4.83
N TYR A 68 -8.09 -25.79 -5.60
CA TYR A 68 -8.42 -25.64 -7.03
C TYR A 68 -7.19 -25.51 -7.94
N THR A 69 -6.02 -26.04 -7.54
CA THR A 69 -4.76 -25.92 -8.32
C THR A 69 -4.84 -26.50 -9.74
N HIS A 70 -5.80 -27.39 -10.00
CA HIS A 70 -6.04 -28.00 -11.31
C HIS A 70 -7.31 -27.49 -12.01
N ALA A 71 -7.98 -26.48 -11.44
CA ALA A 71 -9.15 -25.87 -12.07
C ALA A 71 -8.74 -25.07 -13.31
N GLU A 72 -9.60 -25.07 -14.32
CA GLU A 72 -9.39 -24.22 -15.50
C GLU A 72 -9.62 -22.74 -15.16
N GLN A 73 -9.00 -21.83 -15.93
CA GLN A 73 -9.33 -20.40 -15.95
C GLN A 73 -9.80 -20.03 -17.37
N PRO A 74 -11.08 -20.27 -17.70
CA PRO A 74 -11.57 -20.08 -19.07
C PRO A 74 -11.57 -18.60 -19.47
N ILE A 75 -10.97 -18.28 -20.62
CA ILE A 75 -10.91 -16.93 -21.18
C ILE A 75 -12.27 -16.60 -21.82
N VAL A 76 -13.14 -16.00 -21.02
CA VAL A 76 -14.51 -15.62 -21.39
C VAL A 76 -14.88 -14.32 -20.69
N SER A 77 -15.93 -13.64 -21.17
CA SER A 77 -16.67 -12.67 -20.37
C SER A 77 -18.16 -12.99 -20.47
N LEU A 78 -18.81 -13.19 -19.32
CA LEU A 78 -20.20 -13.60 -19.22
C LEU A 78 -20.92 -12.69 -18.21
N SER A 79 -21.92 -11.95 -18.68
CA SER A 79 -22.76 -11.12 -17.82
C SER A 79 -23.66 -11.97 -16.94
N ALA A 80 -23.74 -11.62 -15.66
CA ALA A 80 -24.64 -12.22 -14.70
C ALA A 80 -25.99 -11.47 -14.73
N GLU A 81 -27.08 -12.22 -14.75
CA GLU A 81 -28.43 -11.67 -14.85
C GLU A 81 -29.04 -11.49 -13.46
N PRO A 82 -29.57 -10.29 -13.12
CA PRO A 82 -30.30 -10.05 -11.88
C PRO A 82 -31.45 -11.04 -11.65
N THR A 83 -31.56 -11.57 -10.43
CA THR A 83 -32.67 -12.44 -10.02
C THR A 83 -33.44 -11.81 -8.86
N PRO A 84 -34.38 -10.88 -9.14
CA PRO A 84 -35.17 -10.24 -8.10
C PRO A 84 -35.99 -11.26 -7.32
N SER A 85 -35.97 -11.16 -5.99
CA SER A 85 -36.81 -11.96 -5.09
C SER A 85 -37.88 -11.07 -4.45
N ALA A 86 -39.07 -11.63 -4.20
CA ALA A 86 -40.12 -10.92 -3.47
C ALA A 86 -39.74 -10.64 -2.00
N ASP A 87 -38.78 -11.41 -1.46
CA ASP A 87 -38.34 -11.33 -0.07
C ASP A 87 -37.17 -10.36 0.14
N THR A 88 -36.55 -9.84 -0.94
CA THR A 88 -35.45 -8.88 -0.82
C THR A 88 -35.96 -7.52 -0.35
N VAL A 89 -35.52 -7.09 0.85
CA VAL A 89 -35.85 -5.80 1.47
C VAL A 89 -34.71 -4.82 1.23
N GLY A 90 -35.03 -3.54 1.02
CA GLY A 90 -34.02 -2.49 0.92
C GLY A 90 -33.27 -2.42 -0.41
N VAL A 91 -33.69 -3.18 -1.42
CA VAL A 91 -33.12 -3.18 -2.77
C VAL A 91 -34.16 -2.77 -3.80
N GLU A 92 -33.80 -1.87 -4.71
CA GLU A 92 -34.61 -1.52 -5.88
C GLU A 92 -33.99 -2.12 -7.14
N TYR A 93 -34.71 -3.03 -7.80
CA TYR A 93 -34.32 -3.63 -9.08
C TYR A 93 -34.90 -2.83 -10.26
N GLY A 94 -34.17 -2.77 -11.37
CA GLY A 94 -34.68 -2.20 -12.61
C GLY A 94 -34.67 -0.67 -12.64
N ALA A 95 -33.94 -0.02 -11.73
CA ALA A 95 -33.90 1.43 -11.61
C ALA A 95 -33.15 2.08 -12.78
N SER A 96 -33.36 3.40 -12.94
CA SER A 96 -32.58 4.24 -13.84
C SER A 96 -31.76 5.24 -13.02
N LEU A 97 -30.45 5.24 -13.19
CA LEU A 97 -29.54 6.07 -12.40
C LEU A 97 -28.36 6.57 -13.25
N LYS A 98 -28.15 7.89 -13.24
CA LYS A 98 -27.05 8.57 -13.98
C LYS A 98 -26.83 8.05 -15.40
N GLY A 99 -27.92 7.91 -16.16
CA GLY A 99 -27.87 7.49 -17.57
C GLY A 99 -27.82 5.97 -17.82
N LYS A 100 -27.69 5.14 -16.79
CA LYS A 100 -27.84 3.68 -16.89
C LYS A 100 -29.23 3.21 -16.49
N ASN A 101 -29.71 2.17 -17.16
CA ASN A 101 -30.99 1.51 -16.90
C ASN A 101 -30.74 0.12 -16.33
N ASN A 102 -31.79 -0.53 -15.82
CA ASN A 102 -31.74 -1.86 -15.20
C ASN A 102 -30.74 -1.96 -14.03
N VAL A 103 -30.57 -0.86 -13.30
CA VAL A 103 -29.68 -0.76 -12.15
C VAL A 103 -30.30 -1.40 -10.92
N ILE A 104 -29.46 -2.00 -10.08
CA ILE A 104 -29.81 -2.47 -8.74
C ILE A 104 -29.31 -1.46 -7.73
N ILE A 105 -30.20 -0.85 -6.95
CA ILE A 105 -29.86 0.14 -5.92
C ILE A 105 -30.07 -0.47 -4.54
N PHE A 106 -29.00 -0.54 -3.75
CA PHE A 106 -29.05 -0.90 -2.34
C PHE A 106 -29.34 0.37 -1.51
N LYS A 107 -30.56 0.49 -1.00
CA LYS A 107 -31.02 1.65 -0.23
C LYS A 107 -30.73 1.52 1.25
N ASP A 108 -30.93 0.32 1.78
CA ASP A 108 -30.80 0.04 3.20
C ASP A 108 -29.47 -0.66 3.49
N ASN A 109 -28.99 -0.50 4.72
CA ASN A 109 -27.85 -1.25 5.25
C ASN A 109 -28.19 -2.75 5.31
N GLU A 110 -27.19 -3.61 5.20
CA GLU A 110 -27.32 -5.08 5.25
C GLU A 110 -28.23 -5.68 4.16
N SER A 111 -28.57 -4.92 3.12
CA SER A 111 -29.41 -5.38 2.02
C SER A 111 -28.63 -6.27 1.05
N GLU A 112 -29.31 -7.23 0.44
CA GLU A 112 -28.70 -8.22 -0.45
C GLU A 112 -29.41 -8.33 -1.79
N ALA A 113 -28.63 -8.59 -2.84
CA ALA A 113 -29.13 -8.82 -4.18
C ALA A 113 -28.47 -10.05 -4.80
N PHE A 114 -29.17 -10.63 -5.77
CA PHE A 114 -28.80 -11.91 -6.37
C PHE A 114 -28.69 -11.80 -7.88
N TRP A 115 -27.73 -12.52 -8.44
CA TRP A 115 -27.54 -12.71 -9.86
C TRP A 115 -27.33 -14.19 -10.16
N ASN A 116 -27.66 -14.58 -11.39
CA ASN A 116 -27.32 -15.89 -11.92
C ASN A 116 -26.43 -15.74 -13.16
N VAL A 117 -25.42 -16.60 -13.25
CA VAL A 117 -24.56 -16.69 -14.43
C VAL A 117 -24.41 -18.15 -14.85
N ASN A 118 -24.51 -18.42 -16.14
CA ASN A 118 -24.36 -19.76 -16.69
C ASN A 118 -22.98 -19.90 -17.34
N VAL A 119 -22.12 -20.75 -16.77
CA VAL A 119 -20.76 -20.96 -17.28
C VAL A 119 -20.64 -22.31 -18.01
N GLY A 120 -19.98 -22.29 -19.16
CA GLY A 120 -19.80 -23.48 -20.00
C GLY A 120 -18.83 -24.51 -19.41
N THR A 121 -17.87 -24.04 -18.62
CA THR A 121 -16.78 -24.83 -18.05
C THR A 121 -16.62 -24.51 -16.56
N ALA A 122 -16.47 -25.52 -15.72
CA ALA A 122 -16.17 -25.31 -14.31
C ALA A 122 -14.73 -24.80 -14.16
N GLY A 123 -14.49 -23.83 -13.28
CA GLY A 123 -13.18 -23.20 -13.20
C GLY A 123 -13.12 -22.03 -12.23
N LEU A 124 -11.95 -21.40 -12.18
CA LEU A 124 -11.70 -20.15 -11.49
C LEU A 124 -11.97 -18.96 -12.43
N TYR A 125 -12.66 -17.95 -11.91
CA TYR A 125 -13.06 -16.76 -12.64
C TYR A 125 -12.82 -15.52 -11.79
N ASN A 126 -12.49 -14.41 -12.44
CA ASN A 126 -12.59 -13.09 -11.81
C ASN A 126 -14.04 -12.60 -11.84
N ILE A 127 -14.36 -11.67 -10.95
CA ILE A 127 -15.61 -10.91 -11.00
C ILE A 127 -15.31 -9.48 -11.41
N HIS A 128 -15.95 -9.02 -12.47
CA HIS A 128 -15.94 -7.62 -12.87
C HIS A 128 -17.28 -6.98 -12.48
N MET A 129 -17.22 -5.80 -11.88
CA MET A 129 -18.37 -5.09 -11.35
C MET A 129 -18.40 -3.66 -11.86
N GLU A 130 -19.58 -3.23 -12.29
CA GLU A 130 -19.84 -1.84 -12.62
C GLU A 130 -20.78 -1.20 -11.59
N TYR A 131 -20.26 -0.25 -10.82
CA TYR A 131 -20.94 0.30 -9.64
C TYR A 131 -20.84 1.83 -9.55
N ILE A 132 -21.65 2.41 -8.66
CA ILE A 132 -21.57 3.80 -8.25
C ILE A 132 -21.87 3.93 -6.76
N LEU A 133 -21.10 4.77 -6.09
CA LEU A 133 -21.32 5.14 -4.69
C LEU A 133 -22.10 6.45 -4.60
N GLN A 134 -23.18 6.44 -3.82
CA GLN A 134 -24.08 7.57 -3.58
C GLN A 134 -24.16 7.97 -2.11
N MET A 135 -23.35 7.34 -1.25
CA MET A 135 -23.25 7.70 0.15
C MET A 135 -22.81 9.16 0.33
N GLU A 136 -23.27 9.79 1.41
CA GLU A 136 -22.88 11.15 1.81
C GLU A 136 -21.96 11.18 3.04
N ASN A 137 -21.52 10.01 3.51
CA ASN A 137 -20.66 9.85 4.67
C ASN A 137 -19.22 9.53 4.25
N THR A 138 -18.30 9.52 5.22
CA THR A 138 -16.88 9.24 4.98
C THR A 138 -16.52 7.76 5.13
N TYR A 139 -17.47 6.89 5.49
CA TYR A 139 -17.22 5.46 5.63
C TYR A 139 -16.95 4.81 4.27
N ASN A 140 -16.16 3.75 4.29
CA ASN A 140 -15.99 2.90 3.12
C ASN A 140 -17.22 2.02 2.95
N ALA A 141 -17.79 1.99 1.74
CA ALA A 141 -18.82 1.02 1.42
C ALA A 141 -18.14 -0.34 1.34
N SER A 142 -18.66 -1.31 2.09
CA SER A 142 -18.19 -2.68 2.03
C SER A 142 -19.32 -3.65 1.69
N PHE A 143 -18.95 -4.82 1.20
CA PHE A 143 -19.88 -5.90 0.90
C PHE A 143 -19.25 -7.27 1.14
N ASP A 144 -20.12 -8.24 1.39
CA ASP A 144 -19.78 -9.66 1.35
C ASP A 144 -20.25 -10.22 0.00
N LEU A 145 -19.37 -11.01 -0.62
CA LEU A 145 -19.63 -11.78 -1.84
C LEU A 145 -19.88 -13.24 -1.47
N PHE A 146 -20.91 -13.83 -2.07
CA PHE A 146 -21.19 -15.26 -1.94
C PHE A 146 -21.35 -15.87 -3.33
N VAL A 147 -20.84 -17.09 -3.47
CA VAL A 147 -20.95 -17.90 -4.69
C VAL A 147 -21.64 -19.20 -4.31
N ASN A 148 -22.76 -19.49 -4.96
CA ASN A 148 -23.58 -20.67 -4.70
C ASN A 148 -24.00 -20.82 -3.22
N GLY A 149 -24.23 -19.70 -2.53
CA GLY A 149 -24.65 -19.65 -1.13
C GLY A 149 -23.51 -19.69 -0.10
N GLU A 150 -22.26 -19.79 -0.54
CA GLU A 150 -21.08 -19.93 0.32
C GLU A 150 -20.13 -18.75 0.14
N VAL A 151 -19.47 -18.38 1.24
CA VAL A 151 -18.23 -17.57 1.21
C VAL A 151 -17.11 -18.58 0.98
N GLN A 152 -16.53 -18.63 -0.23
CA GLN A 152 -15.56 -19.67 -0.59
C GLN A 152 -14.19 -19.47 0.06
N HIS A 153 -13.82 -18.22 0.34
CA HIS A 153 -12.64 -17.85 1.11
C HIS A 153 -12.86 -16.54 1.87
N SER A 154 -12.07 -16.30 2.94
CA SER A 154 -12.26 -15.18 3.87
C SER A 154 -12.22 -13.80 3.19
N SER A 155 -11.43 -13.66 2.13
CA SER A 155 -11.30 -12.40 1.37
C SER A 155 -12.52 -12.03 0.52
N MET A 156 -13.58 -12.85 0.53
CA MET A 156 -14.88 -12.49 -0.05
C MET A 156 -15.75 -11.71 0.95
N GLN A 157 -15.25 -11.43 2.15
CA GLN A 157 -15.99 -10.71 3.20
C GLN A 157 -15.41 -9.31 3.40
N MET A 158 -16.28 -8.36 3.72
CA MET A 158 -15.90 -6.96 3.98
C MET A 158 -15.08 -6.29 2.85
N LEU A 159 -15.25 -6.75 1.60
CA LEU A 159 -14.63 -6.14 0.42
C LEU A 159 -15.05 -4.68 0.31
N ASN A 160 -14.10 -3.77 0.14
CA ASN A 160 -14.40 -2.35 0.03
C ASN A 160 -14.60 -1.95 -1.43
N PHE A 161 -15.72 -1.29 -1.73
CA PHE A 161 -15.88 -0.64 -3.03
C PHE A 161 -14.81 0.43 -3.18
N PRO A 162 -14.02 0.42 -4.29
CA PRO A 162 -13.03 1.46 -4.51
C PRO A 162 -13.68 2.83 -4.57
N ARG A 163 -13.01 3.83 -3.99
CA ARG A 163 -13.44 5.22 -4.03
C ARG A 163 -12.52 6.00 -4.95
N ARG A 164 -13.00 7.12 -5.45
CA ARG A 164 -12.23 8.04 -6.28
C ARG A 164 -12.39 9.44 -5.79
N PHE A 165 -11.29 10.16 -5.73
CA PHE A 165 -11.25 11.53 -5.25
C PHE A 165 -10.55 12.42 -6.26
N LYS A 166 -10.97 13.68 -6.28
CA LYS A 166 -10.25 14.76 -6.97
C LYS A 166 -10.12 15.96 -6.06
N ASN A 167 -9.12 16.78 -6.33
CA ASN A 167 -8.98 18.07 -5.66
C ASN A 167 -10.14 18.99 -6.08
N SER A 168 -10.76 19.69 -5.11
CA SER A 168 -11.91 20.57 -5.36
C SER A 168 -11.53 21.85 -6.10
N SER A 169 -10.26 22.23 -6.01
CA SER A 169 -9.68 23.44 -6.60
C SER A 169 -8.17 23.28 -6.79
N ASN A 170 -7.56 24.20 -7.55
CA ASN A 170 -6.11 24.30 -7.68
C ASN A 170 -5.46 24.71 -6.34
N ILE A 171 -4.17 24.46 -6.20
CA ILE A 171 -3.39 24.85 -5.01
C ILE A 171 -3.46 26.36 -4.81
N GLY A 172 -4.07 26.77 -3.69
CA GLY A 172 -4.18 28.16 -3.26
C GLY A 172 -3.06 28.59 -2.32
N ARG A 173 -3.11 29.84 -1.83
CA ARG A 173 -2.17 30.36 -0.83
C ARG A 173 -2.89 30.94 0.38
N ASP A 174 -2.25 30.82 1.55
CA ASP A 174 -2.68 31.51 2.77
C ASP A 174 -2.23 32.98 2.78
N SER A 175 -2.69 33.74 3.78
CA SER A 175 -2.31 35.15 3.98
C SER A 175 -0.83 35.41 4.26
N ARG A 176 -0.02 34.34 4.34
CA ARG A 176 1.43 34.38 4.53
C ARG A 176 2.18 33.89 3.31
N GLY A 177 1.46 33.57 2.24
CA GLY A 177 2.00 33.13 0.98
C GLY A 177 2.51 31.68 1.00
N ASN A 178 2.11 30.86 1.96
CA ASN A 178 2.32 29.40 1.93
C ASN A 178 1.23 28.76 1.07
N ASP A 179 1.58 27.70 0.35
CA ASP A 179 0.59 26.91 -0.37
C ASP A 179 -0.32 26.18 0.64
N VAL A 180 -1.60 26.11 0.29
CA VAL A 180 -2.64 25.46 1.09
C VAL A 180 -3.20 24.29 0.30
N ARG A 181 -3.38 23.16 0.97
CA ARG A 181 -3.94 21.96 0.36
C ARG A 181 -5.37 22.24 -0.08
N SER A 182 -5.72 21.70 -1.24
CA SER A 182 -7.10 21.68 -1.71
C SER A 182 -7.87 20.60 -0.95
N SER A 183 -9.14 20.86 -0.63
CA SER A 183 -10.00 19.80 -0.13
C SER A 183 -10.25 18.78 -1.22
N LYS A 184 -10.40 17.49 -0.86
CA LYS A 184 -10.79 16.45 -1.81
C LYS A 184 -12.29 16.24 -1.80
N VAL A 185 -12.83 15.98 -2.99
CA VAL A 185 -14.23 15.61 -3.20
C VAL A 185 -14.29 14.23 -3.83
N GLU A 186 -15.21 13.40 -3.35
CA GLU A 186 -15.46 12.08 -3.93
C GLU A 186 -16.15 12.21 -5.29
N ILE A 187 -15.66 11.46 -6.26
CA ILE A 187 -16.23 11.37 -7.60
C ILE A 187 -17.37 10.36 -7.54
N LYS A 188 -18.59 10.85 -7.84
CA LYS A 188 -19.80 10.04 -7.84
C LYS A 188 -20.16 9.63 -9.27
N GLU A 189 -19.31 8.89 -9.96
CA GLU A 189 -19.53 8.44 -11.35
C GLU A 189 -19.60 6.92 -11.41
N TRP A 190 -20.00 6.38 -12.57
CA TRP A 190 -20.00 4.93 -12.79
C TRP A 190 -18.56 4.45 -12.93
N GLU A 191 -18.20 3.44 -12.17
CA GLU A 191 -16.86 2.86 -12.12
C GLU A 191 -16.91 1.39 -12.53
N SER A 192 -15.87 0.96 -13.23
CA SER A 192 -15.60 -0.41 -13.62
C SER A 192 -14.42 -0.92 -12.78
N TRP A 193 -14.60 -2.09 -12.18
CA TRP A 193 -13.63 -2.65 -11.24
C TRP A 193 -13.61 -4.17 -11.32
N LEU A 194 -12.41 -4.74 -11.45
CA LEU A 194 -12.18 -6.16 -11.24
C LEU A 194 -12.04 -6.38 -9.73
N VAL A 195 -12.99 -7.10 -9.13
CA VAL A 195 -13.15 -7.25 -7.68
C VAL A 195 -11.87 -7.81 -7.07
N ASP A 196 -11.28 -7.06 -6.15
CA ASP A 196 -10.01 -7.38 -5.50
C ASP A 196 -10.07 -7.07 -3.99
N ASP A 197 -9.17 -7.68 -3.23
CA ASP A 197 -8.94 -7.38 -1.83
C ASP A 197 -7.48 -6.94 -1.63
N PRO A 198 -7.20 -5.62 -1.53
CA PRO A 198 -5.84 -5.11 -1.39
C PRO A 198 -5.09 -5.61 -0.13
N ASP A 199 -5.81 -6.13 0.87
CA ASP A 199 -5.21 -6.69 2.08
C ASP A 199 -4.68 -8.12 1.87
N VAL A 200 -5.10 -8.79 0.80
CA VAL A 200 -4.56 -10.09 0.38
C VAL A 200 -3.36 -9.85 -0.52
N GLU A 201 -2.30 -10.62 -0.32
CA GLU A 201 -1.05 -10.50 -1.09
C GLU A 201 -1.17 -11.12 -2.51
N THR A 202 -2.17 -10.71 -3.28
CA THR A 202 -2.40 -11.15 -4.66
C THR A 202 -1.64 -10.28 -5.68
N ASN A 203 -1.50 -10.82 -6.89
CA ASN A 203 -1.10 -10.05 -8.08
C ASN A 203 -2.35 -9.81 -8.95
N GLY A 204 -3.31 -9.04 -8.43
CA GLY A 204 -4.57 -8.71 -9.09
C GLY A 204 -5.79 -9.27 -8.37
N ALA A 205 -6.93 -9.27 -9.06
CA ALA A 205 -8.24 -9.61 -8.50
C ALA A 205 -8.33 -11.00 -7.83
N ILE A 206 -9.27 -11.10 -6.89
CA ILE A 206 -9.59 -12.37 -6.22
C ILE A 206 -10.36 -13.30 -7.17
N LEU A 207 -10.01 -14.57 -7.15
CA LEU A 207 -10.65 -15.60 -7.95
C LEU A 207 -11.78 -16.30 -7.16
N VAL A 208 -12.86 -16.63 -7.88
CA VAL A 208 -13.94 -17.48 -7.36
C VAL A 208 -14.10 -18.75 -8.20
N TYR A 209 -14.54 -19.85 -7.57
CA TYR A 209 -14.79 -21.10 -8.27
C TYR A 209 -16.25 -21.22 -8.68
N LEU A 210 -16.49 -21.40 -9.99
CA LEU A 210 -17.81 -21.61 -10.56
C LEU A 210 -17.95 -23.04 -11.07
N LYS A 211 -19.10 -23.67 -10.79
CA LYS A 211 -19.46 -25.01 -11.30
C LYS A 211 -19.96 -24.88 -12.73
N GLN A 212 -19.81 -25.91 -13.55
CA GLN A 212 -20.44 -25.92 -14.88
C GLN A 212 -21.96 -25.78 -14.75
N GLY A 213 -22.56 -24.90 -15.57
CA GLY A 213 -23.98 -24.58 -15.52
C GLY A 213 -24.28 -23.28 -14.78
N ILE A 214 -25.48 -23.19 -14.20
CA ILE A 214 -25.94 -21.99 -13.49
C ILE A 214 -25.27 -21.90 -12.11
N ASN A 215 -24.66 -20.76 -11.84
CA ASN A 215 -24.14 -20.37 -10.54
C ASN A 215 -24.89 -19.14 -10.04
N SER A 216 -25.11 -19.09 -8.73
CA SER A 216 -25.71 -17.93 -8.06
C SER A 216 -24.61 -17.06 -7.44
N LEU A 217 -24.67 -15.76 -7.70
CA LEU A 217 -23.84 -14.75 -7.06
C LEU A 217 -24.74 -13.91 -6.14
N LYS A 218 -24.28 -13.65 -4.91
CA LYS A 218 -24.97 -12.76 -3.97
C LYS A 218 -24.01 -11.70 -3.48
N ILE A 219 -24.45 -10.44 -3.54
CA ILE A 219 -23.76 -9.31 -2.93
C ILE A 219 -24.63 -8.82 -1.78
N LYS A 220 -24.04 -8.77 -0.59
CA LYS A 220 -24.67 -8.20 0.60
C LYS A 220 -23.88 -6.98 1.04
N VAL A 221 -24.47 -5.79 0.91
CA VAL A 221 -23.77 -4.55 1.28
C VAL A 221 -23.91 -4.29 2.78
N ALA A 222 -22.85 -3.80 3.42
CA ALA A 222 -22.90 -3.38 4.82
C ALA A 222 -23.64 -2.05 4.97
N LEU A 223 -23.40 -1.11 4.05
CA LEU A 223 -24.02 0.22 4.02
C LEU A 223 -24.81 0.42 2.73
N GLY A 224 -26.01 0.97 2.86
CA GLY A 224 -26.81 1.43 1.72
C GLY A 224 -26.21 2.67 1.06
N GLY A 225 -26.73 3.05 -0.09
CA GLY A 225 -26.19 4.13 -0.93
C GLY A 225 -25.18 3.65 -1.96
N THR A 226 -25.31 2.41 -2.42
CA THR A 226 -24.51 1.82 -3.51
C THR A 226 -25.44 1.31 -4.59
N ALA A 227 -25.03 1.41 -5.85
CA ALA A 227 -25.78 0.83 -6.96
C ALA A 227 -24.85 0.07 -7.91
N ILE A 228 -25.35 -1.03 -8.46
CA ILE A 228 -24.65 -1.91 -9.40
C ILE A 228 -25.44 -1.95 -10.70
N SER A 229 -24.79 -1.67 -11.82
CA SER A 229 -25.40 -1.72 -13.15
C SER A 229 -25.03 -2.97 -13.94
N GLY A 230 -23.90 -3.60 -13.61
CA GLY A 230 -23.42 -4.79 -14.28
C GLY A 230 -22.55 -5.63 -13.36
N LEU A 231 -22.67 -6.95 -13.50
CA LEU A 231 -21.79 -7.92 -12.88
C LEU A 231 -21.42 -8.93 -13.95
N GLU A 232 -20.14 -9.22 -14.10
CA GLU A 232 -19.62 -10.14 -15.11
C GLU A 232 -18.65 -11.11 -14.45
N VAL A 233 -18.65 -12.36 -14.91
CA VAL A 233 -17.59 -13.31 -14.59
C VAL A 233 -16.69 -13.43 -15.80
N CYS A 234 -15.40 -13.22 -15.59
CA CYS A 234 -14.48 -13.08 -16.71
C CYS A 234 -13.06 -13.55 -16.39
N ASN A 235 -12.33 -13.90 -17.44
CA ASN A 235 -10.88 -13.97 -17.44
C ASN A 235 -10.38 -13.41 -18.78
N ALA A 236 -9.28 -12.67 -18.75
CA ALA A 236 -8.64 -12.13 -19.95
C ALA A 236 -7.48 -13.02 -20.39
N GLU A 237 -6.99 -12.80 -21.61
CA GLU A 237 -5.69 -13.33 -22.01
C GLU A 237 -4.59 -12.79 -21.08
N ALA A 238 -3.59 -13.62 -20.82
CA ALA A 238 -2.41 -13.16 -20.10
C ALA A 238 -1.79 -11.98 -20.86
N LEU A 239 -1.30 -11.00 -20.11
CA LEU A 239 -0.62 -9.85 -20.70
C LEU A 239 0.58 -10.33 -21.53
N PRO A 240 0.84 -9.74 -22.71
CA PRO A 240 2.05 -10.04 -23.45
C PRO A 240 3.27 -9.60 -22.64
N VAL A 241 4.40 -10.26 -22.84
CA VAL A 241 5.69 -9.71 -22.41
C VAL A 241 6.06 -8.51 -23.30
N TYR A 242 6.90 -7.60 -22.81
CA TYR A 242 7.28 -6.38 -23.54
C TYR A 242 7.80 -6.68 -24.96
N SER A 243 8.55 -7.78 -25.13
CA SER A 243 9.08 -8.15 -26.45
C SER A 243 7.99 -8.49 -27.49
N ASP A 244 6.85 -9.03 -27.06
CA ASP A 244 5.73 -9.34 -27.94
C ASP A 244 4.84 -8.12 -28.18
N TYR A 245 4.65 -7.28 -27.15
CA TYR A 245 4.07 -5.94 -27.32
C TYR A 245 4.81 -5.15 -28.40
N ARG A 246 6.15 -5.14 -28.36
CA ARG A 246 6.97 -4.45 -29.37
C ARG A 246 6.79 -5.00 -30.78
N LYS A 247 6.76 -6.33 -30.96
CA LYS A 247 6.50 -6.93 -32.29
C LYS A 247 5.16 -6.49 -32.85
N GLN A 248 4.13 -6.36 -32.01
CA GLN A 248 2.81 -5.92 -32.44
C GLN A 248 2.80 -4.42 -32.81
N LYS A 249 3.38 -3.57 -31.97
CA LYS A 249 3.33 -2.11 -32.14
C LYS A 249 4.33 -1.58 -33.17
N ASP A 250 5.44 -2.28 -33.43
CA ASP A 250 6.42 -1.92 -34.46
C ASP A 250 5.84 -1.99 -35.90
N LEU A 251 4.63 -2.55 -36.06
CA LEU A 251 3.88 -2.53 -37.33
C LEU A 251 3.19 -1.18 -37.59
N LEU A 252 3.06 -0.33 -36.57
CA LEU A 252 2.44 0.99 -36.66
C LEU A 252 3.47 2.05 -37.07
N PRO A 253 3.05 3.13 -37.75
CA PRO A 253 3.93 4.23 -38.07
C PRO A 253 4.39 4.95 -36.80
N ASP A 254 5.68 5.26 -36.72
CA ASP A 254 6.26 6.09 -35.67
C ASP A 254 6.44 7.52 -36.20
N ASN A 255 5.51 8.40 -35.86
CA ASN A 255 5.55 9.82 -36.24
C ASN A 255 6.05 10.71 -35.10
N ALA A 256 6.51 10.13 -33.98
CA ALA A 256 6.99 10.89 -32.85
C ALA A 256 8.16 11.80 -33.25
N GLY A 257 8.07 13.08 -32.88
CA GLY A 257 9.18 14.02 -33.03
C GLY A 257 10.44 13.51 -32.33
N LYS A 258 11.63 13.88 -32.81
CA LYS A 258 12.91 13.45 -32.20
C LYS A 258 13.33 14.29 -30.98
N GLU A 259 12.69 15.45 -30.79
CA GLU A 259 13.03 16.44 -29.77
C GLU A 259 11.81 16.80 -28.91
N TYR A 260 11.03 15.80 -28.51
CA TYR A 260 9.91 15.98 -27.58
C TYR A 260 10.34 15.73 -26.14
N PHE A 261 10.02 16.66 -25.25
CA PHE A 261 10.20 16.51 -23.81
C PHE A 261 9.11 17.29 -23.08
N TRP A 262 8.28 16.57 -22.34
CA TRP A 262 7.15 17.09 -21.58
C TRP A 262 7.29 16.70 -20.12
N VAL A 263 6.85 17.56 -19.21
CA VAL A 263 6.95 17.37 -17.76
C VAL A 263 5.65 17.84 -17.09
N ARG A 264 5.20 17.07 -16.11
CA ARG A 264 4.12 17.41 -15.18
C ARG A 264 4.61 17.31 -13.75
N GLN A 265 4.37 18.34 -12.95
CA GLN A 265 4.66 18.28 -11.51
C GLN A 265 3.69 17.32 -10.84
N ALA A 266 4.18 16.47 -9.95
CA ALA A 266 3.41 15.34 -9.45
C ALA A 266 2.30 15.75 -8.48
N GLU A 267 2.44 16.90 -7.79
CA GLU A 267 1.36 17.49 -6.99
C GLU A 267 0.14 17.90 -7.83
N ASP A 268 0.32 18.12 -9.13
CA ASP A 268 -0.75 18.42 -10.08
C ASP A 268 -1.32 17.12 -10.65
N CYS A 269 -1.88 16.30 -9.74
CA CYS A 269 -2.53 15.03 -10.03
C CYS A 269 -4.01 15.20 -10.39
N GLY A 270 -4.53 14.27 -11.20
CA GLY A 270 -5.95 14.19 -11.55
C GLY A 270 -6.77 13.53 -10.44
N HIS A 271 -6.98 12.23 -10.56
CA HIS A 271 -7.75 11.46 -9.58
C HIS A 271 -6.85 10.64 -8.67
N SER A 272 -7.39 10.24 -7.52
CA SER A 272 -6.74 9.34 -6.58
C SER A 272 -7.74 8.39 -5.93
N SER A 273 -7.28 7.23 -5.47
CA SER A 273 -8.13 6.23 -4.82
C SER A 273 -8.56 6.60 -3.40
N ASP A 274 -7.82 7.49 -2.75
CA ASP A 274 -8.00 7.84 -1.34
C ASP A 274 -7.89 9.35 -1.13
N SER A 275 -8.65 9.83 -0.14
CA SER A 275 -8.61 11.19 0.37
C SER A 275 -7.28 11.58 1.03
N VAL A 276 -6.48 10.60 1.49
CA VAL A 276 -5.17 10.88 2.10
C VAL A 276 -4.06 11.14 1.07
N LEU A 277 -4.31 10.84 -0.21
CA LEU A 277 -3.35 11.02 -1.31
C LEU A 277 -3.34 12.47 -1.80
N TYR A 278 -2.88 13.39 -0.96
CA TYR A 278 -2.81 14.81 -1.27
C TYR A 278 -1.37 15.29 -1.50
N PRO A 279 -1.20 16.40 -2.25
CA PRO A 279 0.08 17.08 -2.35
C PRO A 279 0.74 17.40 -1.01
N THR A 280 2.05 17.19 -0.96
CA THR A 280 2.93 17.52 0.16
C THR A 280 4.10 18.38 -0.32
N TYR A 281 5.06 18.64 0.56
CA TYR A 281 6.19 19.52 0.28
C TYR A 281 7.53 18.91 0.70
N ASP A 282 8.53 19.01 -0.18
CA ASP A 282 9.95 18.84 0.11
C ASP A 282 10.67 20.18 0.06
N ARG A 283 11.40 20.49 1.13
CA ARG A 283 12.26 21.69 1.25
C ARG A 283 13.74 21.34 1.24
N SER A 284 14.08 20.08 1.02
CA SER A 284 15.44 19.58 1.17
C SER A 284 16.28 19.82 -0.08
N SER A 285 15.64 19.88 -1.25
CA SER A 285 16.27 20.06 -2.56
C SER A 285 15.82 21.34 -3.26
N ALA A 286 16.78 22.06 -3.86
CA ALA A 286 16.48 23.20 -4.74
C ALA A 286 16.07 22.77 -6.16
N ALA A 287 16.07 21.47 -6.44
CA ALA A 287 15.67 20.89 -7.72
C ALA A 287 14.17 20.56 -7.78
N THR A 288 13.53 20.35 -6.63
CA THR A 288 12.08 20.08 -6.51
C THR A 288 11.33 21.37 -6.82
N LEU A 289 10.30 21.31 -7.65
CA LEU A 289 9.56 22.49 -8.11
C LEU A 289 8.06 22.28 -7.87
N PRO A 290 7.32 23.35 -7.49
CA PRO A 290 7.79 24.68 -7.11
C PRO A 290 8.62 24.66 -5.82
N ASN A 291 9.58 25.58 -5.67
CA ASN A 291 10.29 25.77 -4.41
C ASN A 291 10.37 27.24 -3.99
N ASP A 292 10.51 27.44 -2.69
CA ASP A 292 10.75 28.72 -2.06
C ASP A 292 11.64 28.47 -0.82
N PRO A 293 12.76 29.20 -0.63
CA PRO A 293 13.59 29.02 0.56
C PRO A 293 12.83 29.34 1.87
N ALA A 294 11.87 30.26 1.82
CA ALA A 294 11.14 30.78 2.98
C ALA A 294 9.74 30.19 3.11
N LYS A 295 9.02 30.05 2.00
CA LYS A 295 7.60 29.65 2.02
C LYS A 295 7.40 28.16 1.81
N LEU A 296 6.30 27.62 2.35
CA LEU A 296 5.89 26.24 2.05
C LEU A 296 5.28 26.21 0.66
N ARG A 297 5.81 25.31 -0.19
CA ARG A 297 5.33 25.06 -1.55
C ARG A 297 4.97 23.60 -1.67
N LEU A 298 3.75 23.30 -2.08
CA LEU A 298 3.38 21.91 -2.38
C LEU A 298 4.02 21.55 -3.71
N ASN A 299 4.86 20.52 -3.72
CA ASN A 299 5.78 20.22 -4.81
C ASN A 299 6.13 18.73 -4.94
N THR A 300 5.51 17.88 -4.13
CA THR A 300 5.63 16.43 -4.23
C THR A 300 4.30 15.80 -3.87
N ILE A 301 4.14 14.52 -4.19
CA ILE A 301 3.01 13.72 -3.74
C ILE A 301 3.47 12.32 -3.34
N GLY A 302 2.78 11.72 -2.37
CA GLY A 302 3.03 10.36 -1.90
C GLY A 302 3.79 10.29 -0.58
N GLN A 303 4.91 9.56 -0.55
CA GLN A 303 5.66 9.22 0.67
C GLN A 303 4.80 8.34 1.60
N SER A 304 4.77 8.64 2.91
CA SER A 304 3.95 7.91 3.90
C SER A 304 2.44 7.95 3.64
N SER A 305 1.95 8.91 2.84
CA SER A 305 0.54 8.98 2.47
C SER A 305 0.15 7.98 1.37
N TRP A 306 1.11 7.59 0.53
CA TRP A 306 0.90 6.66 -0.58
C TRP A 306 1.70 5.38 -0.35
N ASN A 307 1.18 4.58 0.58
CA ASN A 307 1.89 3.48 1.21
C ASN A 307 1.11 2.17 1.19
N THR A 308 -0.22 2.20 1.13
CA THR A 308 -1.04 0.99 1.19
C THR A 308 -1.26 0.42 -0.22
N PRO A 309 -1.09 -0.88 -0.44
CA PRO A 309 -1.52 -1.56 -1.66
C PRO A 309 -2.96 -1.21 -2.05
N GLY A 310 -3.25 -1.18 -3.35
CA GLY A 310 -4.52 -0.70 -3.90
C GLY A 310 -4.66 0.83 -3.95
N GLN A 311 -3.79 1.59 -3.27
CA GLN A 311 -3.76 3.04 -3.42
C GLN A 311 -3.17 3.43 -4.78
N TRP A 312 -3.84 4.31 -5.51
CA TRP A 312 -3.38 4.79 -6.80
C TRP A 312 -3.58 6.29 -6.99
N ILE A 313 -2.75 6.85 -7.88
CA ILE A 313 -2.80 8.25 -8.32
C ILE A 313 -2.75 8.27 -9.85
N GLU A 314 -3.53 9.17 -10.46
CA GLU A 314 -3.59 9.41 -11.90
C GLU A 314 -3.00 10.76 -12.28
N TRP A 315 -2.31 10.80 -13.42
CA TRP A 315 -1.83 12.02 -14.07
C TRP A 315 -2.18 12.00 -15.55
N GLU A 316 -2.55 13.15 -16.07
CA GLU A 316 -2.74 13.36 -17.51
C GLU A 316 -1.38 13.61 -18.16
N ILE A 317 -1.07 12.86 -19.22
CA ILE A 317 0.11 13.03 -20.06
C ILE A 317 -0.34 13.41 -21.47
N ASP A 318 0.33 14.36 -22.10
CA ASP A 318 0.03 14.74 -23.48
C ASP A 318 1.16 14.31 -24.40
N VAL A 319 0.83 13.89 -25.62
CA VAL A 319 1.81 13.65 -26.69
C VAL A 319 1.36 14.29 -28.02
N PRO A 320 2.30 14.84 -28.81
CA PRO A 320 1.97 15.68 -29.96
C PRO A 320 1.63 14.91 -31.24
N SER A 321 1.87 13.60 -31.26
CA SER A 321 1.71 12.76 -32.45
C SER A 321 1.79 11.29 -32.09
N ASP A 322 1.16 10.42 -32.88
CA ASP A 322 1.31 8.97 -32.77
C ASP A 322 2.79 8.55 -32.86
N GLY A 323 3.25 7.70 -31.94
CA GLY A 323 4.59 7.13 -32.02
C GLY A 323 5.15 6.66 -30.68
N TYR A 324 6.46 6.43 -30.64
CA TYR A 324 7.13 5.87 -29.47
C TYR A 324 7.68 6.93 -28.53
N TYR A 325 7.37 6.77 -27.25
CA TYR A 325 7.82 7.64 -26.18
C TYR A 325 8.42 6.83 -25.02
N LYS A 326 9.24 7.49 -24.21
CA LYS A 326 9.73 7.00 -22.92
C LYS A 326 9.04 7.79 -21.82
N ILE A 327 8.58 7.09 -20.80
CA ILE A 327 7.96 7.68 -19.61
C ILE A 327 8.92 7.50 -18.45
N GLY A 328 9.15 8.56 -17.68
CA GLY A 328 9.98 8.51 -16.49
C GLY A 328 9.54 9.53 -15.46
N MET A 329 10.27 9.55 -14.34
CA MET A 329 9.90 10.33 -13.18
C MET A 329 11.10 10.63 -12.30
N ARG A 330 11.02 11.71 -11.53
CA ARG A 330 11.93 11.98 -10.41
C ARG A 330 11.23 11.58 -9.12
N VAL A 331 11.84 10.63 -8.40
CA VAL A 331 11.22 9.94 -7.27
C VAL A 331 12.18 9.80 -6.09
N ARG A 332 11.61 9.47 -4.94
CA ARG A 332 12.33 9.12 -3.72
C ARG A 332 11.58 8.02 -2.96
N GLN A 333 12.30 6.98 -2.59
CA GLN A 333 11.87 5.92 -1.68
C GLN A 333 12.88 5.93 -0.54
N ASN A 334 12.60 6.61 0.56
CA ASN A 334 13.55 6.79 1.66
C ASN A 334 13.06 6.22 2.99
N GLU A 335 11.98 5.42 2.96
CA GLU A 335 11.36 4.87 4.15
C GLU A 335 11.72 3.39 4.37
N LEU A 336 11.72 2.56 3.32
CA LEU A 336 11.95 1.12 3.46
C LEU A 336 13.40 0.74 3.14
N ARG A 337 14.27 0.87 4.14
CA ARG A 337 15.69 0.54 3.99
C ARG A 337 15.89 -0.93 3.59
N GLY A 338 16.64 -1.13 2.52
CA GLY A 338 16.96 -2.48 2.01
C GLY A 338 15.86 -3.09 1.15
N PHE A 339 14.78 -2.34 0.90
CA PHE A 339 13.64 -2.74 0.10
C PHE A 339 13.45 -1.84 -1.11
N PHE A 340 12.38 -2.13 -1.84
CA PHE A 340 11.84 -1.33 -2.93
C PHE A 340 10.34 -1.21 -2.72
N SER A 341 9.74 -0.17 -3.30
CA SER A 341 8.30 -0.08 -3.47
C SER A 341 7.92 -0.53 -4.86
N THR A 342 6.78 -1.19 -5.00
CA THR A 342 6.30 -1.72 -6.27
C THR A 342 5.07 -0.96 -6.73
N ARG A 343 4.97 -0.75 -8.04
CA ARG A 343 3.80 -0.17 -8.68
C ARG A 343 3.34 -0.99 -9.87
N THR A 344 2.02 -1.17 -9.97
CA THR A 344 1.37 -1.46 -11.25
C THR A 344 1.23 -0.15 -12.01
N VAL A 345 1.64 -0.13 -13.28
CA VAL A 345 1.54 1.05 -14.15
C VAL A 345 0.57 0.74 -15.28
N SER A 346 -0.46 1.57 -15.41
CA SER A 346 -1.40 1.50 -16.53
C SER A 346 -1.50 2.83 -17.26
N ILE A 347 -1.79 2.75 -18.56
CA ILE A 347 -1.99 3.90 -19.43
C ILE A 347 -3.38 3.72 -20.05
N ASP A 348 -4.22 4.74 -19.91
CA ASP A 348 -5.64 4.72 -20.33
C ASP A 348 -6.45 3.57 -19.72
N GLY A 349 -6.12 3.19 -18.49
CA GLY A 349 -6.77 2.09 -17.77
C GLY A 349 -6.27 0.70 -18.16
N GLU A 350 -5.32 0.58 -19.09
CA GLU A 350 -4.77 -0.71 -19.53
C GLU A 350 -3.31 -0.89 -19.10
N VAL A 351 -2.98 -2.10 -18.67
CA VAL A 351 -1.58 -2.53 -18.48
C VAL A 351 -1.12 -3.13 -19.81
N PHE A 352 -0.17 -2.48 -20.49
CA PHE A 352 0.20 -2.90 -21.87
C PHE A 352 0.98 -4.20 -21.96
N PHE A 353 1.75 -4.55 -20.93
CA PHE A 353 2.57 -5.76 -20.89
C PHE A 353 2.89 -6.16 -19.44
N GLU A 354 3.21 -7.43 -19.23
CA GLU A 354 3.35 -8.08 -17.91
C GLU A 354 4.30 -7.32 -16.96
N GLU A 355 5.42 -6.83 -17.48
CA GLU A 355 6.45 -6.18 -16.68
C GLU A 355 5.97 -4.88 -16.00
N LEU A 356 4.86 -4.29 -16.44
CA LEU A 356 4.25 -3.11 -15.81
C LEU A 356 3.44 -3.43 -14.55
N ASN A 357 3.13 -4.70 -14.26
CA ASN A 357 2.48 -5.10 -12.99
C ASN A 357 3.42 -5.10 -11.78
N GLY A 358 4.71 -4.83 -11.99
CA GLY A 358 5.74 -5.02 -10.97
C GLY A 358 6.90 -4.04 -11.07
N VAL A 359 6.64 -2.77 -11.39
CA VAL A 359 7.70 -1.75 -11.51
C VAL A 359 8.28 -1.45 -10.13
N GLN A 360 9.59 -1.65 -9.97
CA GLN A 360 10.29 -1.54 -8.69
C GLN A 360 11.00 -0.20 -8.53
N PHE A 361 10.83 0.43 -7.36
CA PHE A 361 11.44 1.70 -6.96
C PHE A 361 12.33 1.45 -5.74
N PRO A 362 13.65 1.29 -5.91
CA PRO A 362 14.55 0.94 -4.82
C PRO A 362 14.72 2.08 -3.82
N TYR A 363 15.09 1.70 -2.59
CA TYR A 363 15.44 2.65 -1.54
C TYR A 363 16.64 3.54 -1.93
N ASP A 364 16.46 4.85 -1.83
CA ASP A 364 17.52 5.86 -1.82
C ASP A 364 17.11 7.03 -0.91
N LEU A 365 18.07 7.54 -0.13
CA LEU A 365 17.86 8.74 0.70
C LEU A 365 17.68 10.00 -0.16
N ASN A 366 18.26 10.01 -1.36
CA ASN A 366 18.23 11.12 -2.28
C ASN A 366 17.16 10.92 -3.35
N TRP A 367 16.76 12.03 -3.97
CA TRP A 367 16.00 11.99 -5.20
C TRP A 367 16.83 11.37 -6.33
N TYR A 368 16.20 10.51 -7.11
CA TYR A 368 16.76 9.93 -8.33
C TYR A 368 15.76 10.04 -9.47
N VAL A 369 16.27 9.97 -10.70
CA VAL A 369 15.45 9.89 -11.91
C VAL A 369 15.41 8.44 -12.34
N VAL A 370 14.22 7.98 -12.67
CA VAL A 370 13.98 6.64 -13.23
C VAL A 370 13.16 6.78 -14.50
N THR A 371 13.63 6.17 -15.58
CA THR A 371 12.82 5.92 -16.77
C THR A 371 12.26 4.51 -16.66
N LEU A 372 10.96 4.33 -16.94
CA LEU A 372 10.36 3.00 -16.92
C LEU A 372 11.10 2.07 -17.88
N GLY A 373 11.52 0.92 -17.36
CA GLY A 373 12.38 -0.02 -18.06
C GLY A 373 12.53 -1.33 -17.30
N ASP A 374 13.30 -2.24 -17.87
CA ASP A 374 13.59 -3.51 -17.22
C ASP A 374 14.67 -3.40 -16.12
N LYS A 375 14.93 -4.51 -15.44
CA LYS A 375 15.94 -4.60 -14.37
C LYS A 375 17.38 -4.44 -14.89
N GLU A 376 17.60 -4.59 -16.19
CA GLU A 376 18.89 -4.37 -16.86
C GLU A 376 19.06 -2.91 -17.33
N ASN A 377 18.10 -2.04 -16.96
CA ASN A 377 18.07 -0.62 -17.29
C ASN A 377 17.84 -0.35 -18.79
N ASN A 378 17.18 -1.28 -19.50
CA ASN A 378 16.66 -1.02 -20.84
C ASN A 378 15.32 -0.30 -20.73
N GLU A 379 15.28 0.96 -21.17
CA GLU A 379 14.09 1.80 -21.15
C GLU A 379 12.99 1.24 -22.08
N TYR A 380 11.75 1.15 -21.59
CA TYR A 380 10.61 0.75 -22.38
C TYR A 380 10.20 1.87 -23.36
N LEU A 381 9.75 1.46 -24.55
CA LEU A 381 9.11 2.35 -25.52
C LEU A 381 7.60 2.08 -25.50
N PHE A 382 6.83 3.11 -25.20
CA PHE A 382 5.38 3.10 -25.18
C PHE A 382 4.88 3.72 -26.48
N TYR A 383 4.07 2.99 -27.23
CA TYR A 383 3.38 3.55 -28.38
C TYR A 383 2.14 4.29 -27.90
N LEU A 384 2.13 5.61 -28.07
CA LEU A 384 1.03 6.50 -27.66
C LEU A 384 0.45 7.20 -28.90
N THR A 385 -0.86 7.41 -28.91
CA THR A 385 -1.56 8.14 -29.98
C THR A 385 -1.53 9.64 -29.71
N GLU A 386 -1.72 10.49 -30.71
CA GLU A 386 -1.82 11.93 -30.52
C GLU A 386 -2.95 12.29 -29.52
N GLY A 387 -2.63 13.13 -28.54
CA GLY A 387 -3.59 13.63 -27.57
C GLY A 387 -3.21 13.38 -26.12
N SER A 388 -4.23 13.34 -25.27
CA SER A 388 -4.10 13.18 -23.83
C SER A 388 -4.35 11.74 -23.41
N HIS A 389 -3.51 11.25 -22.51
CA HIS A 389 -3.55 9.91 -21.96
C HIS A 389 -3.53 9.97 -20.44
N THR A 390 -4.09 8.96 -19.78
CA THR A 390 -4.08 8.86 -18.31
C THR A 390 -3.03 7.86 -17.87
N LEU A 391 -1.98 8.33 -17.19
CA LEU A 391 -1.03 7.47 -16.49
C LEU A 391 -1.54 7.21 -15.06
N ARG A 392 -1.81 5.95 -14.73
CA ARG A 392 -2.11 5.52 -13.36
C ARG A 392 -0.92 4.74 -12.81
N MET A 393 -0.58 5.02 -11.56
CA MET A 393 0.32 4.17 -10.78
C MET A 393 -0.42 3.69 -9.54
N GLU A 394 -0.37 2.39 -9.29
CA GLU A 394 -1.04 1.73 -8.18
C GLU A 394 -0.04 0.99 -7.30
N ALA A 395 -0.08 1.23 -5.98
CA ALA A 395 0.74 0.50 -5.03
C ALA A 395 0.32 -0.98 -5.01
N THR A 396 1.29 -1.88 -5.14
CA THR A 396 1.06 -3.33 -5.13
C THR A 396 2.18 -4.03 -4.36
N HIS A 397 1.91 -5.26 -3.91
CA HIS A 397 2.92 -6.15 -3.35
C HIS A 397 3.87 -6.69 -4.43
N GLY A 398 3.39 -6.85 -5.67
CA GLY A 398 4.15 -7.42 -6.78
C GLY A 398 4.83 -8.74 -6.42
N THR A 399 6.09 -8.90 -6.83
CA THR A 399 6.80 -10.19 -6.71
C THR A 399 7.09 -10.65 -5.28
N VAL A 400 6.92 -9.82 -4.26
CA VAL A 400 7.17 -10.22 -2.85
C VAL A 400 5.92 -10.74 -2.14
N ALA A 401 4.76 -10.67 -2.79
CA ALA A 401 3.46 -11.00 -2.20
C ALA A 401 3.42 -12.43 -1.62
N GLU A 402 3.87 -13.43 -2.39
CA GLU A 402 3.95 -14.84 -1.96
C GLU A 402 4.90 -15.03 -0.76
N SER A 403 6.03 -14.32 -0.73
CA SER A 403 6.96 -14.38 0.40
C SER A 403 6.35 -13.79 1.68
N ILE A 404 5.55 -12.73 1.57
CA ILE A 404 4.84 -12.14 2.71
C ILE A 404 3.82 -13.14 3.27
N ALA A 405 3.01 -13.76 2.40
CA ALA A 405 2.02 -14.77 2.79
C ALA A 405 2.67 -15.95 3.52
N GLU A 406 3.74 -16.52 2.95
CA GLU A 406 4.50 -17.61 3.57
C GLU A 406 5.11 -17.22 4.93
N LEU A 407 5.69 -16.02 5.05
CA LEU A 407 6.27 -15.57 6.33
C LEU A 407 5.19 -15.39 7.41
N ASN A 408 3.98 -14.97 7.03
CA ASN A 408 2.84 -14.92 7.94
C ASN A 408 2.42 -16.32 8.42
N GLU A 409 2.37 -17.30 7.51
CA GLU A 409 2.09 -18.69 7.86
C GLU A 409 3.15 -19.27 8.82
N LEU A 410 4.43 -19.11 8.49
CA LEU A 410 5.55 -19.54 9.33
C LEU A 410 5.51 -18.87 10.71
N THR A 411 5.06 -17.62 10.80
CA THR A 411 4.82 -16.92 12.07
C THR A 411 3.75 -17.61 12.92
N LEU A 412 2.64 -18.03 12.31
CA LEU A 412 1.56 -18.76 13.01
C LEU A 412 2.03 -20.13 13.51
N GLU A 413 2.80 -20.84 12.70
CA GLU A 413 3.38 -22.13 13.08
C GLU A 413 4.37 -22.00 14.23
N LEU A 414 5.28 -21.03 14.17
CA LEU A 414 6.24 -20.73 15.23
C LEU A 414 5.55 -20.35 16.54
N ASN A 415 4.51 -19.51 16.49
CA ASN A 415 3.69 -19.18 17.64
C ASN A 415 2.98 -20.41 18.22
N THR A 416 2.55 -21.34 17.36
CA THR A 416 1.97 -22.62 17.82
C THR A 416 3.01 -23.47 18.54
N ILE A 417 4.25 -23.55 18.04
CA ILE A 417 5.34 -24.22 18.75
C ILE A 417 5.63 -23.55 20.09
N TYR A 418 5.72 -22.21 20.12
CA TYR A 418 5.91 -21.45 21.36
C TYR A 418 4.81 -21.72 22.38
N ARG A 419 3.55 -21.73 21.96
CA ARG A 419 2.40 -22.09 22.81
C ARG A 419 2.52 -23.50 23.39
N ASN A 420 2.92 -24.48 22.58
CA ASN A 420 3.13 -25.85 23.04
C ASN A 420 4.25 -25.95 24.08
N ILE A 421 5.33 -25.15 23.92
CA ILE A 421 6.42 -25.07 24.90
C ILE A 421 5.88 -24.55 26.23
N ILE A 422 5.20 -23.39 26.24
CA ILE A 422 4.70 -22.80 27.49
C ILE A 422 3.60 -23.62 28.17
N MET A 423 2.84 -24.44 27.41
CA MET A 423 1.90 -25.41 27.99
C MET A 423 2.59 -26.47 28.86
N ILE A 424 3.85 -26.81 28.55
CA ILE A 424 4.65 -27.78 29.29
C ILE A 424 5.50 -27.11 30.36
N THR A 425 6.14 -25.99 30.02
CA THR A 425 7.09 -25.31 30.91
C THR A 425 6.42 -24.42 31.95
N GLY A 426 5.18 -23.98 31.67
CA GLY A 426 4.53 -22.87 32.35
C GLY A 426 5.06 -21.52 31.85
N MET A 427 4.44 -20.42 32.33
CA MET A 427 4.85 -19.05 31.99
C MET A 427 6.17 -18.63 32.66
N PHE A 428 6.52 -19.26 33.79
CA PHE A 428 7.79 -19.04 34.49
C PHE A 428 8.69 -20.25 34.26
N ILE A 429 9.55 -20.14 33.25
CA ILE A 429 10.40 -21.24 32.79
C ILE A 429 11.63 -21.34 33.68
N ASP A 430 11.89 -22.53 34.23
CA ASP A 430 13.14 -22.82 34.93
C ASP A 430 14.20 -23.28 33.90
N PRO A 431 15.21 -22.45 33.57
CA PRO A 431 16.17 -22.76 32.52
C PRO A 431 17.09 -23.94 32.86
N TYR A 432 17.11 -24.41 34.11
CA TYR A 432 17.95 -25.52 34.56
C TYR A 432 17.23 -26.87 34.58
N ARG A 433 15.94 -26.89 34.25
CA ARG A 433 15.13 -28.11 34.20
C ARG A 433 15.07 -28.68 32.79
N ASP A 434 15.33 -29.97 32.66
CA ASP A 434 15.01 -30.70 31.43
C ASP A 434 13.51 -31.04 31.43
N TYR A 435 12.77 -30.38 30.55
CA TYR A 435 11.34 -30.58 30.35
C TYR A 435 11.02 -31.70 29.35
N MET A 436 12.05 -32.32 28.74
CA MET A 436 11.89 -33.39 27.75
C MET A 436 10.95 -32.97 26.59
N LEU A 437 11.07 -31.73 26.13
CA LEU A 437 10.12 -31.10 25.18
C LEU A 437 9.97 -31.88 23.87
N GLU A 438 11.03 -32.53 23.38
CA GLU A 438 10.96 -33.39 22.19
C GLU A 438 10.02 -34.60 22.37
N GLN A 439 9.90 -35.10 23.61
CA GLN A 439 9.01 -36.22 23.92
C GLN A 439 7.58 -35.77 24.21
N GLN A 440 7.42 -34.53 24.68
CA GLN A 440 6.13 -33.98 25.10
C GLN A 440 5.39 -33.22 23.99
N ILE A 441 6.12 -32.64 23.03
CA ILE A 441 5.54 -31.91 21.90
C ILE A 441 5.58 -32.80 20.65
N PRO A 442 4.42 -33.22 20.12
CA PRO A 442 4.35 -34.03 18.91
C PRO A 442 5.10 -33.39 17.75
N ASP A 443 5.93 -34.20 17.08
CA ASP A 443 6.69 -33.83 15.89
C ASP A 443 7.56 -32.56 16.02
N LEU A 444 7.91 -32.13 17.24
CA LEU A 444 8.63 -30.86 17.48
C LEU A 444 9.82 -30.68 16.55
N LYS A 445 10.73 -31.66 16.54
CA LYS A 445 11.95 -31.61 15.73
C LYS A 445 11.65 -31.56 14.23
N LYS A 446 10.65 -32.32 13.76
CA LYS A 446 10.24 -32.34 12.35
C LYS A 446 9.68 -30.98 11.93
N ARG A 447 8.83 -30.38 12.75
CA ARG A 447 8.24 -29.05 12.53
C ARG A 447 9.30 -27.95 12.51
N LEU A 448 10.24 -27.97 13.47
CA LEU A 448 11.36 -27.02 13.49
C LEU A 448 12.25 -27.14 12.24
N ILE A 449 12.52 -28.36 11.77
CA ILE A 449 13.29 -28.61 10.54
C ILE A 449 12.55 -28.02 9.32
N ASP A 450 11.24 -28.26 9.23
CA ASP A 450 10.41 -27.79 8.13
C ASP A 450 10.38 -26.25 8.05
N ILE A 451 10.00 -25.59 9.14
CA ILE A 451 9.97 -24.13 9.26
C ILE A 451 11.33 -23.52 8.93
N ARG A 452 12.42 -24.07 9.48
CA ARG A 452 13.78 -23.59 9.19
C ARG A 452 14.10 -23.70 7.69
N ASN A 453 13.71 -24.80 7.04
CA ASN A 453 13.99 -24.98 5.61
C ASN A 453 13.18 -23.99 4.76
N ARG A 454 11.89 -23.80 5.06
CA ARG A 454 11.00 -22.83 4.41
C ARG A 454 11.50 -21.39 4.59
N LEU A 455 11.92 -21.00 5.80
CA LEU A 455 12.57 -19.70 6.04
C LEU A 455 13.83 -19.49 5.19
N ASN A 456 14.67 -20.53 5.03
CA ASN A 456 15.85 -20.43 4.17
C ASN A 456 15.49 -20.25 2.68
N VAL A 457 14.39 -20.86 2.22
CA VAL A 457 13.89 -20.65 0.85
C VAL A 457 13.45 -19.21 0.67
N GLN A 458 12.66 -18.67 1.59
CA GLN A 458 12.18 -17.29 1.53
C GLN A 458 13.31 -16.27 1.55
N MET A 459 14.33 -16.47 2.39
CA MET A 459 15.50 -15.59 2.41
C MET A 459 16.26 -15.56 1.08
N LYS A 460 16.36 -16.70 0.39
CA LYS A 460 17.01 -16.77 -0.94
C LYS A 460 16.15 -16.11 -2.02
N LEU A 461 14.83 -16.32 -1.97
CA LEU A 461 13.89 -15.72 -2.91
C LEU A 461 13.91 -14.19 -2.79
N LEU A 462 13.74 -13.66 -1.59
CA LEU A 462 13.78 -12.21 -1.32
C LEU A 462 15.12 -11.60 -1.77
N ALA A 463 16.24 -12.24 -1.46
CA ALA A 463 17.55 -11.79 -1.92
C ALA A 463 17.65 -11.75 -3.46
N SER A 464 17.08 -12.73 -4.16
CA SER A 464 17.06 -12.76 -5.63
C SER A 464 16.17 -11.67 -6.25
N LEU A 465 15.15 -11.22 -5.51
CA LEU A 465 14.26 -10.12 -5.90
C LEU A 465 14.88 -8.72 -5.65
N GLY A 466 16.09 -8.66 -5.08
CA GLY A 466 16.77 -7.41 -4.79
C GLY A 466 16.50 -6.85 -3.40
N VAL A 467 15.80 -7.59 -2.53
CA VAL A 467 15.71 -7.27 -1.11
C VAL A 467 17.10 -7.46 -0.49
N ARG A 468 17.69 -6.36 -0.02
CA ARG A 468 19.03 -6.35 0.56
C ARG A 468 18.95 -6.40 2.07
N GLY A 469 19.93 -7.07 2.68
CA GLY A 469 20.02 -7.19 4.13
C GLY A 469 20.18 -5.82 4.81
N GLY A 470 19.09 -5.30 5.38
CA GLY A 470 19.08 -4.24 6.39
C GLY A 470 19.21 -4.82 7.81
N SER A 471 18.98 -3.98 8.84
CA SER A 471 18.89 -4.43 10.24
C SER A 471 17.88 -5.55 10.46
N ASP A 472 16.88 -5.63 9.59
CA ASP A 472 15.69 -6.43 9.80
C ASP A 472 15.79 -7.81 9.13
N ALA A 473 16.47 -7.94 7.99
CA ALA A 473 16.79 -9.26 7.40
C ALA A 473 17.68 -10.11 8.33
N VAL A 474 18.50 -9.46 9.15
CA VAL A 474 19.31 -10.10 10.20
C VAL A 474 18.44 -10.82 11.23
N VAL A 475 17.18 -10.41 11.41
CA VAL A 475 16.23 -11.06 12.34
C VAL A 475 15.91 -12.48 11.88
N ILE A 476 15.64 -12.69 10.59
CA ILE A 476 15.32 -14.04 10.09
C ILE A 476 16.55 -14.94 10.14
N ASP A 477 17.74 -14.44 9.80
CA ASP A 477 18.97 -15.21 9.92
C ASP A 477 19.23 -15.66 11.38
N LYS A 478 18.97 -14.79 12.35
CA LYS A 478 19.03 -15.13 13.79
C LYS A 478 18.02 -16.21 14.16
N LEU A 479 16.79 -16.09 13.68
CA LEU A 479 15.75 -17.08 13.93
C LEU A 479 16.11 -18.44 13.31
N ILE A 480 16.58 -18.47 12.06
CA ILE A 480 17.07 -19.69 11.40
C ILE A 480 18.21 -20.34 12.22
N PHE A 481 19.13 -19.53 12.73
CA PHE A 481 20.21 -20.01 13.61
C PHE A 481 19.68 -20.56 14.93
N GLN A 482 18.72 -19.88 15.55
CA GLN A 482 18.07 -20.33 16.78
C GLN A 482 17.33 -21.67 16.58
N LEU A 483 16.58 -21.81 15.48
CA LEU A 483 15.90 -23.05 15.12
C LEU A 483 16.91 -24.19 14.93
N ARG A 484 18.08 -23.93 14.32
CA ARG A 484 19.15 -24.93 14.21
C ARG A 484 19.62 -25.40 15.59
N ASN A 485 19.82 -24.48 16.53
CA ASN A 485 20.21 -24.83 17.90
C ASN A 485 19.14 -25.67 18.61
N PHE A 486 17.86 -25.35 18.43
CA PHE A 486 16.76 -26.12 19.01
C PHE A 486 16.64 -27.54 18.44
N ILE A 487 16.96 -27.72 17.15
CA ILE A 487 16.97 -29.03 16.48
C ILE A 487 18.13 -29.90 17.00
N ASP A 488 19.29 -29.29 17.21
CA ASP A 488 20.51 -29.98 17.65
C ASP A 488 20.51 -30.24 19.15
N LYS A 489 19.94 -29.33 19.95
CA LYS A 489 19.91 -29.34 21.42
C LYS A 489 18.54 -28.88 21.95
N PRO A 490 17.50 -29.74 21.91
CA PRO A 490 16.17 -29.39 22.39
C PRO A 490 16.13 -28.95 23.86
N GLU A 491 17.07 -29.42 24.68
CA GLU A 491 17.24 -29.03 26.09
C GLU A 491 17.60 -27.55 26.29
N SER A 492 18.05 -26.86 25.23
CA SER A 492 18.34 -25.42 25.26
C SER A 492 17.11 -24.52 25.07
N ILE A 493 15.98 -25.07 24.59
CA ILE A 493 14.76 -24.32 24.30
C ILE A 493 14.27 -23.51 25.52
N PRO A 494 14.18 -24.09 26.75
CA PRO A 494 13.71 -23.35 27.92
C PRO A 494 14.52 -22.08 28.21
N ALA A 495 15.85 -22.15 28.06
CA ALA A 495 16.75 -21.03 28.33
C ALA A 495 16.69 -19.90 27.28
N CYS A 496 16.10 -20.18 26.11
CA CYS A 496 16.03 -19.24 24.99
C CYS A 496 14.59 -18.91 24.58
N ALA A 497 13.59 -19.23 25.41
CA ALA A 497 12.18 -19.06 25.08
C ALA A 497 11.78 -17.58 24.87
N ASP A 498 12.31 -16.67 25.70
CA ASP A 498 12.06 -15.23 25.56
C ASP A 498 12.66 -14.68 24.26
N ASP A 499 13.91 -15.05 23.96
CA ASP A 499 14.57 -14.69 22.70
C ASP A 499 13.81 -15.27 21.50
N PHE A 500 13.25 -16.48 21.64
CA PHE A 500 12.45 -17.11 20.60
C PHE A 500 11.19 -16.30 20.29
N LEU A 501 10.42 -15.92 21.31
CA LEU A 501 9.24 -15.06 21.14
C LEU A 501 9.62 -13.69 20.55
N SER A 502 10.72 -13.10 21.00
CA SER A 502 11.23 -11.82 20.48
C SER A 502 11.61 -11.90 19.00
N ASN A 503 12.29 -12.98 18.58
CA ASN A 503 12.65 -13.21 17.18
C ASN A 503 11.42 -13.47 16.30
N ILE A 504 10.41 -14.22 16.79
CA ILE A 504 9.13 -14.41 16.10
C ILE A 504 8.44 -13.06 15.87
N SER A 505 8.35 -12.25 16.94
CA SER A 505 7.70 -10.93 16.88
C SER A 505 8.40 -9.99 15.91
N SER A 506 9.74 -10.01 15.92
CA SER A 506 10.56 -9.19 15.03
C SER A 506 10.43 -9.62 13.56
N MET A 507 10.33 -10.93 13.30
CA MET A 507 10.07 -11.44 11.95
C MET A 507 8.68 -11.04 11.45
N SER A 508 7.66 -11.12 12.30
CA SER A 508 6.30 -10.68 11.96
C SER A 508 6.25 -9.18 11.64
N ALA A 509 6.93 -8.35 12.44
CA ALA A 509 7.03 -6.92 12.18
C ALA A 509 7.75 -6.61 10.86
N TRP A 510 8.76 -7.41 10.49
CA TRP A 510 9.46 -7.30 9.21
C TRP A 510 8.59 -7.74 8.03
N ALA A 511 7.82 -8.83 8.17
CA ALA A 511 6.85 -9.24 7.16
C ALA A 511 5.78 -8.15 6.93
N LEU A 512 5.30 -7.54 8.01
CA LEU A 512 4.35 -6.43 7.93
C LEU A 512 4.97 -5.18 7.27
N SER A 513 6.24 -4.88 7.53
CA SER A 513 6.88 -3.71 6.91
C SER A 513 7.10 -3.87 5.41
N MET A 514 7.14 -5.10 4.89
CA MET A 514 7.19 -5.37 3.44
C MET A 514 5.85 -5.11 2.74
N LYS A 515 4.73 -5.08 3.47
CA LYS A 515 3.44 -4.68 2.88
C LYS A 515 3.40 -3.20 2.54
N ASN A 516 4.17 -2.38 3.25
CA ASN A 516 4.27 -0.95 2.99
C ASN A 516 4.87 -0.71 1.61
N GLN A 517 4.32 0.26 0.88
CA GLN A 517 4.72 0.62 -0.48
C GLN A 517 4.94 2.14 -0.63
N PRO A 518 5.71 2.83 0.24
CA PRO A 518 5.82 4.29 0.22
C PRO A 518 6.65 4.77 -0.97
N LEU A 519 6.11 5.66 -1.80
CA LEU A 519 6.85 6.29 -2.90
C LEU A 519 6.51 7.77 -2.96
N GLU A 520 7.52 8.62 -3.04
CA GLU A 520 7.35 10.05 -3.25
C GLU A 520 7.75 10.43 -4.68
N ILE A 521 6.91 11.19 -5.37
CA ILE A 521 7.16 11.68 -6.73
C ILE A 521 7.21 13.21 -6.72
N ASP A 522 8.20 13.77 -7.42
CA ASP A 522 8.35 15.21 -7.68
C ASP A 522 7.76 15.58 -9.04
N TYR A 523 8.17 14.91 -10.11
CA TYR A 523 7.57 15.10 -11.43
C TYR A 523 7.59 13.82 -12.27
N ILE A 524 6.69 13.79 -13.26
CA ILE A 524 6.63 12.80 -14.34
C ILE A 524 7.04 13.50 -15.62
N TYR A 525 7.72 12.77 -16.51
CA TYR A 525 8.08 13.26 -17.83
C TYR A 525 7.82 12.21 -18.92
N VAL A 526 7.55 12.73 -20.12
CA VAL A 526 7.42 11.96 -21.35
C VAL A 526 8.39 12.54 -22.36
N LYS A 527 9.22 11.68 -22.98
CA LYS A 527 10.28 12.14 -23.89
C LYS A 527 10.39 11.27 -25.13
N SER A 528 10.87 11.84 -26.23
CA SER A 528 11.33 11.06 -27.38
C SER A 528 12.49 10.14 -27.00
N PRO A 529 12.67 8.99 -27.67
CA PRO A 529 13.73 8.03 -27.35
C PRO A 529 15.15 8.61 -27.39
N SER A 530 15.38 9.62 -28.23
CA SER A 530 16.66 10.33 -28.42
C SER A 530 16.96 11.41 -27.37
N MET A 531 15.99 11.82 -26.56
CA MET A 531 16.18 12.88 -25.57
C MET A 531 16.94 12.37 -24.34
N PRO A 532 17.89 13.15 -23.79
CA PRO A 532 18.61 12.77 -22.58
C PRO A 532 17.68 12.76 -21.36
N GLU A 533 18.03 11.97 -20.36
CA GLU A 533 17.33 12.00 -19.07
C GLU A 533 17.54 13.33 -18.34
N PRO A 534 16.54 13.80 -17.57
CA PRO A 534 16.72 14.95 -16.71
C PRO A 534 17.68 14.62 -15.55
N LYS A 535 18.21 15.66 -14.91
CA LYS A 535 19.05 15.49 -13.72
C LYS A 535 18.19 15.40 -12.47
N ALA A 536 18.54 14.48 -11.57
CA ALA A 536 17.88 14.32 -10.28
C ALA A 536 18.15 15.47 -9.27
N GLY A 537 19.13 16.32 -9.54
CA GLY A 537 19.51 17.41 -8.63
C GLY A 537 20.10 18.61 -9.35
N VAL A 538 20.30 19.68 -8.59
CA VAL A 538 20.98 20.89 -9.04
C VAL A 538 22.48 20.85 -8.70
N SER A 539 23.24 21.84 -9.18
CA SER A 539 24.64 21.99 -8.79
C SER A 539 24.80 22.19 -7.27
N LEU A 540 25.92 21.73 -6.71
CA LEU A 540 26.23 21.87 -5.28
C LEU A 540 26.17 23.33 -4.81
N TRP A 541 26.60 24.27 -5.65
CA TRP A 541 26.54 25.71 -5.35
C TRP A 541 25.12 26.24 -5.27
N THR A 542 24.25 25.82 -6.19
CA THR A 542 22.82 26.17 -6.16
C THR A 542 22.17 25.64 -4.88
N GLN A 543 22.44 24.38 -4.53
CA GLN A 543 21.91 23.74 -3.33
C GLN A 543 22.41 24.41 -2.04
N PHE A 544 23.70 24.77 -1.99
CA PHE A 544 24.29 25.47 -0.86
C PHE A 544 23.62 26.82 -0.62
N TRP A 545 23.52 27.65 -1.65
CA TRP A 545 22.88 28.97 -1.54
C TRP A 545 21.40 28.84 -1.17
N PHE A 546 20.68 27.89 -1.77
CA PHE A 546 19.28 27.63 -1.41
C PHE A 546 19.13 27.33 0.09
N ARG A 547 19.97 26.43 0.64
CA ARG A 547 19.95 26.10 2.08
C ARG A 547 20.38 27.27 2.96
N THR A 548 21.34 28.09 2.54
CA THR A 548 21.70 29.31 3.27
C THR A 548 20.54 30.30 3.34
N ARG A 549 19.79 30.49 2.24
CA ARG A 549 18.58 31.33 2.26
C ARG A 549 17.53 30.76 3.18
N ALA A 550 17.24 29.46 3.08
CA ALA A 550 16.26 28.81 3.94
C ALA A 550 16.61 28.97 5.42
N LEU A 551 17.89 28.81 5.79
CA LEU A 551 18.38 29.03 7.15
C LEU A 551 18.22 30.48 7.60
N LEU A 552 18.54 31.46 6.76
CA LEU A 552 18.36 32.88 7.11
C LEU A 552 16.88 33.24 7.25
N SER A 553 16.04 32.72 6.34
CA SER A 553 14.59 32.89 6.39
C SER A 553 13.98 32.25 7.63
N SER A 554 14.53 31.17 8.17
CA SER A 554 13.97 30.53 9.37
C SER A 554 14.10 31.33 10.66
N PHE A 555 14.90 32.40 10.69
CA PHE A 555 14.93 33.33 11.82
C PHE A 555 13.83 34.39 11.75
N VAL A 556 13.15 34.53 10.61
CA VAL A 556 12.17 35.59 10.35
C VAL A 556 10.78 35.02 10.08
N GLU A 557 10.69 33.88 9.39
CA GLU A 557 9.43 33.20 9.12
C GLU A 557 8.93 32.43 10.34
N ASP A 558 7.66 32.64 10.69
CA ASP A 558 6.99 31.89 11.73
C ASP A 558 6.29 30.66 11.13
N TYR A 559 6.98 29.51 11.22
CA TYR A 559 6.44 28.21 10.83
C TYR A 559 5.58 27.53 11.90
N TYR A 560 5.36 28.14 13.07
CA TYR A 560 4.51 27.56 14.10
C TYR A 560 3.06 27.96 13.95
N SER A 561 2.79 29.16 13.43
CA SER A 561 1.42 29.59 13.21
C SER A 561 0.88 29.14 11.85
N ILE A 562 -0.40 28.76 11.86
CA ILE A 562 -1.16 28.24 10.72
C ILE A 562 -2.28 29.27 10.46
N SER A 563 -2.15 30.04 9.38
CA SER A 563 -3.08 31.14 9.05
C SER A 563 -4.22 30.68 8.14
N GLY A 564 -5.40 31.28 8.29
CA GLY A 564 -6.53 31.10 7.39
C GLY A 564 -6.23 31.60 5.96
N ALA A 565 -6.99 31.07 4.99
CA ALA A 565 -6.94 31.53 3.61
C ALA A 565 -7.37 33.00 3.51
N GLU A 566 -6.70 33.77 2.66
CA GLU A 566 -6.82 35.23 2.57
C GLU A 566 -8.21 35.72 2.04
N ASN A 567 -9.04 34.81 1.50
CA ASN A 567 -10.27 35.11 0.75
C ASN A 567 -11.60 34.79 1.44
N LYS A 568 -11.66 34.53 2.76
CA LYS A 568 -12.95 34.43 3.46
C LYS A 568 -13.36 35.79 4.04
N THR A 569 -14.02 36.60 3.23
CA THR A 569 -14.61 37.90 3.65
C THR A 569 -15.76 37.78 4.66
N ASP A 570 -16.19 36.56 5.01
CA ASP A 570 -17.29 36.28 5.95
C ASP A 570 -16.85 35.56 7.25
N ALA A 571 -15.59 35.71 7.68
CA ALA A 571 -15.16 35.18 8.97
C ALA A 571 -15.64 36.11 10.12
N SER A 572 -16.77 35.78 10.75
CA SER A 572 -17.32 36.55 11.89
C SER A 572 -16.57 36.30 13.20
N GLU A 573 -15.88 35.16 13.34
CA GLU A 573 -15.16 34.77 14.56
C GLU A 573 -13.86 34.04 14.23
N ASN A 574 -12.75 34.42 14.88
CA ASN A 574 -11.46 33.73 14.79
C ASN A 574 -11.27 32.86 16.05
N ILE A 575 -11.12 31.55 15.87
CA ILE A 575 -10.83 30.61 16.96
C ILE A 575 -9.31 30.35 16.99
N SER A 576 -8.71 30.50 18.17
CA SER A 576 -7.31 30.08 18.41
C SER A 576 -7.32 28.75 19.16
N ALA A 577 -6.84 27.69 18.51
CA ALA A 577 -6.73 26.35 19.10
C ALA A 577 -5.26 25.94 19.25
N TRP A 578 -4.92 25.37 20.41
CA TRP A 578 -3.61 24.77 20.65
C TRP A 578 -3.77 23.25 20.54
N VAL A 579 -3.09 22.65 19.58
CA VAL A 579 -3.11 21.19 19.37
C VAL A 579 -1.72 20.63 19.60
N ALA A 580 -1.63 19.53 20.34
CA ALA A 580 -0.38 18.80 20.58
C ALA A 580 -0.10 17.83 19.41
N LEU A 581 -0.20 18.31 18.19
CA LEU A 581 -0.04 17.54 16.96
C LEU A 581 1.10 18.11 16.11
N GLY A 582 1.70 17.29 15.24
CA GLY A 582 2.63 17.79 14.23
C GLY A 582 1.97 18.84 13.32
N ARG A 583 2.75 19.75 12.74
CA ARG A 583 2.23 20.86 11.91
C ARG A 583 1.32 20.36 10.78
N ASP A 584 1.70 19.29 10.10
CA ASP A 584 0.92 18.74 8.97
C ASP A 584 -0.46 18.25 9.42
N GLN A 585 -0.55 17.67 10.63
CA GLN A 585 -1.81 17.29 11.25
C GLN A 585 -2.62 18.53 11.70
N GLY A 586 -1.93 19.56 12.19
CA GLY A 586 -2.55 20.86 12.49
C GLY A 586 -3.11 21.57 11.26
N GLN A 587 -2.49 21.39 10.08
CA GLN A 587 -3.02 21.92 8.81
C GLN A 587 -4.32 21.24 8.41
N VAL A 588 -4.42 19.91 8.59
CA VAL A 588 -5.67 19.17 8.34
C VAL A 588 -6.81 19.73 9.20
N ILE A 589 -6.58 20.00 10.49
CA ILE A 589 -7.59 20.59 11.38
C ILE A 589 -8.02 21.99 10.91
N LYS A 590 -7.13 22.79 10.31
CA LYS A 590 -7.48 24.11 9.74
C LYS A 590 -8.34 23.99 8.47
N ASP A 591 -8.17 22.91 7.71
CA ASP A 591 -8.86 22.71 6.44
C ASP A 591 -10.27 22.11 6.63
N PHE A 592 -10.55 21.51 7.80
CA PHE A 592 -11.90 21.26 8.32
C PHE A 592 -12.55 22.56 8.81
#